data_AF-A0A3C1V762-F1
#
_entry.id   AF-A0A3C1V762-F1
#
_cell.length_a   1.000
_cell.length_b   1.000
_cell.length_c   1.000
_cell.angle_alpha   90.00
_cell.angle_beta   90.00
_cell.angle_gamma   90.00
#
_symmetry.space_group_name_H-M   'P 1'
#
loop_
_entity.id
_entity.type
_entity.pdbx_description
1 polymer ?
#
loop_
_entity_poly.entity_id
_entity_poly.type
_entity_poly.pdbx_seq_one_letter_code
_entity_poly.pdbx_strand_id
1 'polypeptide(L)'
;GYGGYGGGVQYAQLSVGVELDVTPFINPDGLVVMDIQQEIDDLNGFTTITGVGDVPNTIKRTLNSEIAVRDRDTVMLGGFIKSNKSHSQSGVPFLANIPILGNLFKQRSDSKGRQELIVLIRPTVLQTPELSAKNTIREEQRLPGVSQAAADDAAEERKLVDAQRKREQKKFNDTKQYDGFFNPEPDVIPTNTVVPASAIIENSETNVPGGAVSENFKDAQARARAALEQKLRETNSTNAPQ
;
A
#
# COMPACT_ATOMS: atom_id res chain seq x y z
N GLY A 1 51.44 -29.26 2.97
CA GLY A 1 50.17 -28.81 2.38
C GLY A 1 49.87 -27.43 2.93
N TYR A 2 49.66 -26.44 2.06
CA TYR A 2 49.33 -25.07 2.46
C TYR A 2 47.81 -24.92 2.41
N GLY A 3 47.19 -24.75 3.58
CA GLY A 3 45.75 -24.46 3.71
C GLY A 3 45.52 -22.96 3.62
N GLY A 4 44.85 -22.52 2.55
CA GLY A 4 44.43 -21.13 2.38
C GLY A 4 43.14 -20.85 3.14
N TYR A 5 43.17 -19.85 4.02
CA TYR A 5 41.97 -19.29 4.65
C TYR A 5 41.36 -18.26 3.69
N GLY A 6 40.42 -18.71 2.86
CA GLY A 6 39.56 -17.81 2.09
C GLY A 6 38.46 -17.26 2.99
N GLY A 7 38.57 -16.00 3.41
CA GLY A 7 37.48 -15.30 4.08
C GLY A 7 36.36 -15.03 3.08
N GLY A 8 35.25 -15.76 3.18
CA GLY A 8 34.06 -15.50 2.37
C GLY A 8 33.36 -14.23 2.83
N VAL A 9 33.08 -13.31 1.89
CA VAL A 9 32.20 -12.15 2.13
C VAL A 9 30.77 -12.67 2.29
N GLN A 10 30.15 -12.41 3.44
CA GLN A 10 28.74 -12.71 3.70
C GLN A 10 27.95 -11.41 3.65
N TYR A 11 26.90 -11.38 2.84
CA TYR A 11 25.98 -10.25 2.76
C TYR A 11 24.81 -10.49 3.71
N ALA A 12 24.50 -9.49 4.55
CA ALA A 12 23.30 -9.46 5.39
C ALA A 12 22.38 -8.35 4.89
N GLN A 13 21.11 -8.70 4.62
CA GLN A 13 20.08 -7.71 4.29
C GLN A 13 19.47 -7.16 5.58
N LEU A 14 19.24 -5.85 5.61
CA LEU A 14 18.61 -5.15 6.72
C LEU A 14 17.28 -4.58 6.25
N SER A 15 16.21 -4.90 6.98
CA SER A 15 14.91 -4.28 6.77
C SER A 15 14.89 -2.91 7.41
N VAL A 16 14.43 -1.92 6.66
CA VAL A 16 14.20 -0.54 7.12
C VAL A 16 12.84 -0.11 6.62
N GLY A 17 12.04 0.51 7.46
CA GLY A 17 10.67 0.86 7.10
C GLY A 17 9.72 0.90 8.28
N VAL A 18 8.44 1.04 7.94
CA VAL A 18 7.34 1.05 8.90
C VAL A 18 6.41 -0.09 8.53
N GLU A 19 6.19 -0.99 9.47
CA GLU A 19 5.23 -2.08 9.38
C GLU A 19 4.10 -1.82 10.39
N LEU A 20 2.86 -2.01 9.94
CA LEU A 20 1.66 -1.75 10.72
C LEU A 20 0.63 -2.84 10.41
N ASP A 21 0.40 -3.70 11.39
CA ASP A 21 -0.68 -4.68 11.39
C ASP A 21 -1.82 -4.18 12.29
N VAL A 22 -3.04 -4.18 11.76
CA VAL A 22 -4.23 -3.72 12.48
C VAL A 22 -5.38 -4.68 12.23
N THR A 23 -5.94 -5.20 13.30
CA THR A 23 -7.15 -6.03 13.27
C THR A 23 -8.32 -5.25 13.89
N PRO A 24 -9.22 -4.66 13.09
CA PRO A 24 -10.37 -3.92 13.60
C PRO A 24 -11.60 -4.83 13.81
N PHE A 25 -12.38 -4.52 14.84
CA PHE A 25 -13.71 -5.05 15.12
C PHE A 25 -14.69 -3.92 15.40
N ILE A 26 -15.80 -3.87 14.68
CA ILE A 26 -16.76 -2.77 14.74
C ILE A 26 -18.02 -3.24 15.47
N ASN A 27 -18.35 -2.55 16.56
CA ASN A 27 -19.57 -2.79 17.32
C ASN A 27 -20.79 -2.09 16.68
N PRO A 28 -22.02 -2.59 16.90
CA PRO A 28 -23.25 -1.93 16.47
C PRO A 28 -23.40 -0.48 16.98
N ASP A 29 -22.81 -0.18 18.14
CA ASP A 29 -22.81 1.15 18.76
C ASP A 29 -21.83 2.14 18.11
N GLY A 30 -21.15 1.74 17.02
CA GLY A 30 -20.19 2.58 16.30
C GLY A 30 -18.82 2.73 16.98
N LEU A 31 -18.53 1.88 17.97
CA LEU A 31 -17.22 1.76 18.59
C LEU A 31 -16.35 0.80 17.77
N VAL A 32 -15.13 1.21 17.45
CA VAL A 32 -14.14 0.43 16.72
C VAL A 32 -13.08 -0.03 17.72
N VAL A 33 -13.04 -1.33 17.98
CA VAL A 33 -11.97 -1.98 18.74
C VAL A 33 -10.87 -2.37 17.77
N MET A 34 -9.62 -2.08 18.08
CA MET A 34 -8.48 -2.39 17.21
C MET A 34 -7.36 -3.01 18.02
N ASP A 35 -6.86 -4.15 17.59
CA ASP A 35 -5.55 -4.67 17.97
C ASP A 35 -4.52 -4.16 16.96
N ILE A 36 -3.48 -3.49 17.45
CA ILE A 36 -2.47 -2.81 16.63
C ILE A 36 -1.09 -3.31 17.02
N GLN A 37 -0.35 -3.77 16.02
CA GLN A 37 1.06 -4.11 16.12
C GLN A 37 1.83 -3.25 15.13
N GLN A 38 2.70 -2.38 15.64
CA GLN A 38 3.50 -1.48 14.83
C GLN A 38 4.98 -1.74 15.06
N GLU A 39 5.74 -1.82 13.97
CA GLU A 39 7.19 -1.92 13.98
C GLU A 39 7.81 -0.82 13.10
N ILE A 40 8.79 -0.10 13.64
CA ILE A 40 9.52 0.94 12.91
C ILE A 40 11.01 0.62 13.00
N ASP A 41 11.60 0.34 11.85
CA ASP A 41 13.03 0.11 11.67
C ASP A 41 13.68 1.30 10.99
N ASP A 42 14.73 1.83 11.62
CA ASP A 42 15.43 3.03 11.18
C ASP A 42 16.96 2.86 11.27
N LEU A 43 17.70 3.51 10.38
CA LEU A 43 19.16 3.45 10.37
C LEU A 43 19.73 4.47 11.35
N ASN A 44 20.65 4.02 12.20
CA ASN A 44 21.29 4.85 13.22
C ASN A 44 22.82 4.86 13.08
N GLY A 45 23.27 5.37 11.94
CA GLY A 45 24.69 5.53 11.62
C GLY A 45 25.39 4.22 11.31
N PHE A 46 26.72 4.25 11.34
CA PHE A 46 27.58 3.14 10.95
C PHE A 46 28.62 2.87 12.04
N THR A 47 29.00 1.62 12.19
CA THR A 47 30.11 1.17 13.02
C THR A 47 31.17 0.54 12.12
N THR A 48 32.37 1.12 12.12
CA THR A 48 33.50 0.60 11.38
C THR A 48 34.06 -0.65 12.08
N ILE A 49 34.05 -1.79 11.39
CA ILE A 49 34.64 -3.04 11.86
C ILE A 49 35.92 -3.31 11.09
N THR A 50 37.03 -3.51 11.81
CA THR A 50 38.35 -3.76 11.21
C THR A 50 38.31 -5.00 10.32
N GLY A 51 38.69 -4.84 9.04
CA GLY A 51 38.69 -5.92 8.05
C GLY A 51 37.35 -6.17 7.34
N VAL A 52 36.27 -5.46 7.71
CA VAL A 52 34.93 -5.57 7.10
C VAL A 52 34.47 -4.25 6.49
N GLY A 53 34.81 -3.11 7.12
CA GLY A 53 34.38 -1.78 6.68
C GLY A 53 33.25 -1.21 7.56
N ASP A 54 32.52 -0.24 7.03
CA ASP A 54 31.42 0.43 7.75
C ASP A 54 30.14 -0.41 7.70
N VAL A 55 29.68 -0.87 8.86
CA VAL A 55 28.45 -1.66 9.00
C VAL A 55 27.33 -0.77 9.55
N PRO A 56 26.16 -0.69 8.89
CA PRO A 56 25.05 0.13 9.37
C PRO A 56 24.45 -0.42 10.67
N ASN A 57 24.11 0.47 11.60
CA ASN A 57 23.36 0.16 12.81
C ASN A 57 21.88 0.39 12.56
N THR A 58 21.01 -0.48 13.10
CA THR A 58 19.55 -0.33 13.00
C THR A 58 18.95 -0.13 14.39
N ILE A 59 17.94 0.73 14.49
CA ILE A 59 17.09 0.90 15.66
C ILE A 59 15.69 0.42 15.31
N LYS A 60 15.21 -0.56 16.08
CA LYS A 60 13.84 -1.05 16.03
C LYS A 60 12.99 -0.45 17.14
N ARG A 61 11.77 -0.03 16.81
CA ARG A 61 10.76 0.46 17.76
C ARG A 61 9.48 -0.33 17.56
N THR A 62 8.98 -0.97 18.61
CA THR A 62 7.78 -1.83 18.54
C THR A 62 6.71 -1.31 19.49
N LEU A 63 5.46 -1.29 19.03
CA LEU A 63 4.28 -0.89 19.81
C LEU A 63 3.17 -1.92 19.60
N ASN A 64 2.67 -2.49 20.69
CA ASN A 64 1.50 -3.36 20.69
C ASN A 64 0.41 -2.69 21.54
N SER A 65 -0.80 -2.54 21.01
CA SER A 65 -1.87 -1.81 21.70
C SER A 65 -3.24 -2.31 21.28
N GLU A 66 -4.11 -2.53 22.26
CA GLU A 66 -5.54 -2.77 22.06
C GLU A 66 -6.30 -1.53 22.50
N ILE A 67 -7.09 -0.94 21.59
CA ILE A 67 -7.83 0.29 21.85
C ILE A 67 -9.28 0.20 21.38
N ALA A 68 -10.15 0.98 22.02
CA ALA A 68 -11.53 1.16 21.59
C ALA A 68 -11.79 2.66 21.34
N VAL A 69 -12.11 3.02 20.10
CA VAL A 69 -12.24 4.41 19.64
C VAL A 69 -13.49 4.53 18.78
N ARG A 70 -14.19 5.67 18.84
CA ARG A 70 -15.35 5.89 17.95
C ARG A 70 -14.88 6.17 16.53
N ASP A 71 -15.76 5.89 15.57
CA ASP A 71 -15.54 6.30 14.18
C ASP A 71 -15.16 7.79 14.08
N ARG A 72 -14.12 8.07 13.29
CA ARG A 72 -13.56 9.41 13.03
C ARG A 72 -12.94 10.15 14.21
N ASP A 73 -12.91 9.57 15.41
CA ASP A 73 -12.17 10.14 16.54
C ASP A 73 -10.70 9.76 16.47
N THR A 74 -9.81 10.68 16.86
CA THR A 74 -8.37 10.41 16.89
C THR A 74 -7.94 10.12 18.32
N VAL A 75 -7.18 9.04 18.51
CA VAL A 75 -6.54 8.71 19.79
C VAL A 75 -5.02 8.70 19.64
N MET A 76 -4.32 9.11 20.69
CA MET A 76 -2.88 8.94 20.82
C MET A 76 -2.60 7.62 21.53
N LEU A 77 -1.93 6.68 20.86
CA LEU A 77 -1.58 5.38 21.45
C LEU A 77 -0.40 5.52 22.41
N GLY A 78 0.54 6.43 22.07
CA GLY A 78 1.74 6.64 22.85
C GLY A 78 2.74 7.54 22.15
N GLY A 79 3.89 7.69 22.81
CA GLY A 79 5.03 8.40 22.26
C GLY A 79 6.33 8.00 22.94
N PHE A 80 7.45 8.17 22.23
CA PHE A 80 8.78 7.87 22.71
C PHE A 80 9.65 9.13 22.58
N ILE A 81 10.24 9.57 23.70
CA ILE A 81 11.13 10.72 23.74
C ILE A 81 12.51 10.24 24.17
N LYS A 82 13.50 10.35 23.29
CA LYS A 82 14.91 10.08 23.59
C LYS A 82 15.67 11.38 23.67
N SER A 83 16.34 11.62 24.79
CA SER A 83 17.30 12.71 24.92
C SER A 83 18.69 12.15 25.20
N ASN A 84 19.67 12.58 24.42
CA ASN A 84 21.08 12.29 24.62
C ASN A 84 21.81 13.60 24.91
N LYS A 85 22.59 13.65 25.99
CA LYS A 85 23.46 14.77 26.31
C LYS A 85 24.87 14.25 26.55
N SER A 86 25.81 14.67 25.72
CA SER A 86 27.22 14.34 25.82
C SER A 86 28.01 15.59 26.18
N HIS A 87 28.81 15.51 27.24
CA HIS A 87 29.76 16.55 27.64
C HIS A 87 31.16 15.95 27.57
N SER A 88 32.01 16.52 26.74
CA SER A 88 33.43 16.15 26.64
C SER A 88 34.28 17.37 26.93
N GLN A 89 35.30 17.20 27.76
CA GLN A 89 36.29 18.23 28.02
C GLN A 89 37.69 17.64 27.82
N SER A 90 38.46 18.27 26.95
CA SER A 90 39.87 17.99 26.74
C SER A 90 40.69 19.24 27.09
N GLY A 91 41.97 19.07 27.41
CA GLY A 91 42.82 20.21 27.76
C GLY A 91 44.24 19.80 28.12
N VAL A 92 45.12 20.79 28.20
CA VAL A 92 46.54 20.56 28.54
C VAL A 92 46.68 20.32 30.05
N PRO A 93 47.30 19.20 30.48
CA PRO A 93 47.55 18.94 31.91
C PRO A 93 48.26 20.12 32.60
N PHE A 94 47.96 20.36 33.88
CA PHE A 94 48.42 21.49 34.70
C PHE A 94 47.87 22.87 34.31
N LEU A 95 48.02 23.29 33.04
CA LEU A 95 47.57 24.61 32.54
C LEU A 95 46.05 24.76 32.58
N ALA A 96 45.33 23.66 32.33
CA ALA A 96 43.88 23.58 32.39
C ALA A 96 43.31 23.95 33.79
N ASN A 97 44.07 23.77 34.87
CA ASN A 97 43.58 23.96 36.25
C ASN A 97 43.89 25.35 36.83
N ILE A 98 44.55 26.24 36.09
CA ILE A 98 44.87 27.59 36.57
C ILE A 98 43.57 28.41 36.69
N PRO A 99 43.26 29.00 37.86
CA PRO A 99 42.14 29.92 38.00
C PRO A 99 42.27 31.08 37.01
N ILE A 100 41.17 31.56 36.45
CA ILE A 100 41.12 32.67 35.46
C ILE A 100 41.67 32.27 34.07
N LEU A 101 42.83 31.64 33.97
CA LEU A 101 43.50 31.36 32.68
C LEU A 101 43.24 29.96 32.10
N GLY A 102 42.83 29.00 32.92
CA GLY A 102 42.70 27.60 32.51
C GLY A 102 41.66 27.34 31.42
N ASN A 103 40.74 28.28 31.19
CA ASN A 103 39.74 28.18 30.11
C ASN A 103 40.34 28.36 28.70
N LEU A 104 41.53 28.98 28.57
CA LEU A 104 42.24 29.10 27.28
C LEU A 104 42.95 27.78 26.89
N PHE A 105 43.18 26.89 27.87
CA PHE A 105 43.88 25.62 27.70
C PHE A 105 42.95 24.40 27.80
N LYS A 106 41.63 24.64 27.81
CA LYS A 106 40.57 23.63 27.82
C LYS A 106 39.69 23.81 26.60
N GLN A 107 39.35 22.70 25.95
CA GLN A 107 38.31 22.62 24.94
C GLN A 107 37.12 21.86 25.54
N ARG A 108 35.94 22.45 25.43
CA ARG A 108 34.68 21.82 25.84
C ARG A 108 33.87 21.53 24.59
N SER A 109 33.27 20.35 24.55
CA SER A 109 32.34 19.94 23.51
C SER A 109 31.06 19.47 24.20
N ASP A 110 29.99 20.22 23.94
CA ASP A 110 28.64 19.93 24.42
C ASP A 110 27.79 19.48 23.22
N SER A 111 27.29 18.25 23.26
CA SER A 111 26.34 17.74 22.25
C SER A 111 25.02 17.37 22.92
N LYS A 112 23.91 17.81 22.30
CA LYS A 112 22.54 17.51 22.74
C LYS A 112 21.77 16.96 21.55
N GLY A 113 21.26 15.75 21.68
CA GLY A 113 20.32 15.13 20.74
C GLY A 113 18.96 14.93 21.41
N ARG A 114 17.87 15.20 20.69
CA ARG A 114 16.51 14.90 21.13
C ARG A 114 15.75 14.30 19.94
N GLN A 115 15.10 13.17 20.16
CA GLN A 115 14.25 12.49 19.18
C GLN A 115 12.90 12.21 19.83
N GLU A 116 11.82 12.50 19.10
CA GLU A 116 10.45 12.31 19.55
C GLU A 116 9.68 11.51 18.49
N LEU A 117 8.95 10.51 18.93
CA LEU A 117 8.01 9.74 18.13
C LEU A 117 6.65 9.82 18.80
N ILE A 118 5.60 10.11 18.03
CA ILE A 118 4.22 10.16 18.49
C ILE A 118 3.39 9.29 17.55
N VAL A 119 2.54 8.43 18.12
CA VAL A 119 1.68 7.53 17.34
C VAL A 119 0.23 7.92 17.58
N LEU A 120 -0.44 8.33 16.50
CA LEU A 120 -1.86 8.68 16.49
C LEU A 120 -2.61 7.79 15.51
N ILE A 121 -3.82 7.38 15.89
CA ILE A 121 -4.70 6.59 15.03
C ILE A 121 -6.08 7.22 15.00
N ARG A 122 -6.69 7.17 13.81
CA ARG A 122 -8.06 7.62 13.55
C ARG A 122 -8.79 6.57 12.69
N PRO A 123 -9.67 5.73 13.26
CA PRO A 123 -10.46 4.82 12.46
C PRO A 123 -11.47 5.60 11.61
N THR A 124 -11.75 5.09 10.41
CA THR A 124 -12.84 5.60 9.55
C THR A 124 -13.66 4.41 9.05
N VAL A 125 -14.91 4.33 9.48
CA VAL A 125 -15.85 3.28 9.11
C VAL A 125 -16.62 3.71 7.87
N LEU A 126 -16.57 2.86 6.84
CA LEU A 126 -17.28 3.06 5.57
C LEU A 126 -18.50 2.12 5.53
N GLN A 127 -19.70 2.68 5.64
CA GLN A 127 -20.94 1.91 5.82
C GLN A 127 -21.48 1.31 4.51
N THR A 128 -21.19 1.92 3.35
CA THR A 128 -21.71 1.45 2.06
C THR A 128 -20.62 1.40 1.00
N PRO A 129 -20.69 0.44 0.04
CA PRO A 129 -19.73 0.35 -1.07
C PRO A 129 -19.67 1.63 -1.92
N GLU A 130 -20.81 2.30 -2.11
CA GLU A 130 -20.89 3.57 -2.86
C GLU A 130 -20.12 4.70 -2.17
N LEU A 131 -20.22 4.79 -0.84
CA LEU A 131 -19.45 5.76 -0.06
C LEU A 131 -17.96 5.42 -0.09
N SER A 132 -17.59 4.13 -0.07
CA SER A 132 -16.21 3.71 -0.25
C SER A 132 -15.66 4.15 -1.60
N ALA A 133 -16.38 3.87 -2.70
CA ALA A 133 -15.95 4.27 -4.05
C ALA A 133 -15.78 5.79 -4.18
N LYS A 134 -16.72 6.58 -3.63
CA LYS A 134 -16.63 8.04 -3.65
C LYS A 134 -15.44 8.58 -2.84
N ASN A 135 -15.12 7.94 -1.71
CA ASN A 135 -13.97 8.32 -0.90
C ASN A 135 -12.65 7.91 -1.54
N THR A 136 -12.59 6.74 -2.20
CA THR A 136 -11.41 6.31 -2.98
C THR A 136 -11.08 7.32 -4.06
N ILE A 137 -12.07 7.73 -4.87
CA ILE A 137 -11.86 8.72 -5.96
C ILE A 137 -11.34 10.06 -5.41
N ARG A 138 -11.87 10.50 -4.26
CA ARG A 138 -11.43 11.75 -3.62
C ARG A 138 -10.02 11.63 -3.05
N GLU A 139 -9.64 10.47 -2.54
CA GLU A 139 -8.33 10.25 -1.94
C GLU A 139 -7.24 10.07 -3.01
N GLU A 140 -7.55 9.39 -4.13
CA GLU A 140 -6.68 9.32 -5.30
C GLU A 140 -6.32 10.73 -5.83
N GLN A 141 -7.29 11.65 -5.86
CA GLN A 141 -7.06 13.04 -6.25
C GLN A 141 -6.15 13.82 -5.29
N ARG A 142 -6.00 13.35 -4.04
CA ARG A 142 -5.19 13.99 -3.00
C ARG A 142 -3.78 13.45 -2.90
N LEU A 143 -3.49 12.32 -3.55
CA LEU A 143 -2.20 11.66 -3.52
C LEU A 143 -1.50 11.82 -4.89
N PRO A 144 -0.80 12.96 -5.15
CA PRO A 144 -0.20 13.24 -6.45
C PRO A 144 0.85 12.20 -6.88
N GLY A 145 1.50 11.53 -5.92
CA GLY A 145 2.45 10.45 -6.20
C GLY A 145 1.80 9.17 -6.70
N VAL A 146 0.58 8.85 -6.25
CA VAL A 146 -0.16 7.65 -6.69
C VAL A 146 -0.70 7.85 -8.10
N SER A 147 -1.19 9.05 -8.42
CA SER A 147 -1.69 9.35 -9.77
C SER A 147 -0.60 9.32 -10.85
N GLN A 148 0.63 9.71 -10.50
CA GLN A 148 1.77 9.68 -11.44
C GLN A 148 2.21 8.25 -11.70
N ALA A 149 2.43 7.45 -10.64
CA ALA A 149 2.79 6.05 -10.78
C ALA A 149 1.73 5.27 -11.59
N ALA A 150 0.44 5.47 -11.30
CA ALA A 150 -0.63 4.82 -12.05
C ALA A 150 -0.70 5.27 -13.52
N ALA A 151 -0.38 6.53 -13.82
CA ALA A 151 -0.34 7.03 -15.20
C ALA A 151 0.84 6.45 -16.00
N ASP A 152 2.01 6.32 -15.36
CA ASP A 152 3.20 5.73 -15.94
C ASP A 152 2.97 4.24 -16.25
N ASP A 153 2.43 3.49 -15.29
CA ASP A 153 2.07 2.07 -15.47
C ASP A 153 1.06 1.88 -16.63
N ALA A 154 0.02 2.70 -16.67
CA ALA A 154 -0.98 2.64 -17.75
C ALA A 154 -0.39 2.97 -19.13
N ALA A 155 0.60 3.86 -19.19
CA ALA A 155 1.30 4.19 -20.44
C ALA A 155 2.19 3.02 -20.91
N GLU A 156 2.80 2.28 -19.99
CA GLU A 156 3.56 1.07 -20.31
C GLU A 156 2.65 -0.05 -20.81
N GLU A 157 1.53 -0.31 -20.14
CA GLU A 157 0.55 -1.32 -20.57
C GLU A 157 0.04 -1.07 -22.00
N ARG A 158 -0.32 0.18 -22.31
CA ARG A 158 -0.77 0.56 -23.67
C ARG A 158 0.30 0.25 -24.73
N LYS A 159 1.57 0.54 -24.44
CA LYS A 159 2.68 0.23 -25.37
C LYS A 159 2.83 -1.28 -25.60
N LEU A 160 2.66 -2.08 -24.55
CA LEU A 160 2.75 -3.55 -24.63
C LEU A 160 1.60 -4.13 -25.45
N VAL A 161 0.37 -3.67 -25.22
CA VAL A 161 -0.83 -4.10 -25.97
C VAL A 161 -0.70 -3.72 -27.44
N ASP A 162 -0.28 -2.48 -27.75
CA ASP A 162 -0.08 -2.04 -29.13
C ASP A 162 1.04 -2.83 -29.84
N ALA A 163 2.11 -3.16 -29.12
CA ALA A 163 3.19 -4.00 -29.64
C ALA A 163 2.71 -5.44 -29.91
N GLN A 164 1.89 -6.01 -29.03
CA GLN A 164 1.27 -7.33 -29.24
C GLN A 164 0.33 -7.30 -30.46
N ARG A 165 -0.59 -6.34 -30.53
CA ARG A 165 -1.50 -6.16 -31.65
C ARG A 165 -0.75 -6.03 -32.98
N LYS A 166 0.33 -5.26 -33.04
CA LYS A 166 1.18 -5.13 -34.24
C LYS A 166 1.86 -6.45 -34.61
N ARG A 167 2.33 -7.24 -33.63
CA ARG A 167 2.92 -8.57 -33.87
C ARG A 167 1.89 -9.53 -34.44
N GLU A 168 0.68 -9.55 -33.89
CA GLU A 168 -0.41 -10.40 -34.38
C GLU A 168 -0.87 -10.00 -35.77
N GLN A 169 -1.01 -8.71 -36.06
CA GLN A 169 -1.33 -8.22 -37.40
C GLN A 169 -0.24 -8.58 -38.43
N LYS A 170 1.03 -8.50 -38.05
CA LYS A 170 2.14 -8.95 -38.91
C LYS A 170 2.04 -10.44 -39.19
N LYS A 171 1.83 -11.28 -38.16
CA LYS A 171 1.61 -12.72 -38.33
C LYS A 171 0.41 -13.00 -39.24
N PHE A 172 -0.70 -12.31 -39.03
CA PHE A 172 -1.89 -12.46 -39.86
C PHE A 172 -1.64 -12.10 -41.33
N ASN A 173 -0.94 -10.98 -41.58
CA ASN A 173 -0.58 -10.57 -42.93
C ASN A 173 0.44 -11.51 -43.61
N ASP A 174 1.38 -12.06 -42.86
CA ASP A 174 2.36 -13.05 -43.36
C ASP A 174 1.68 -14.40 -43.67
N THR A 175 0.64 -14.76 -42.91
CA THR A 175 -0.11 -16.03 -43.08
C THR A 175 -1.15 -15.96 -44.20
N LYS A 176 -1.28 -14.84 -44.94
CA LYS A 176 -2.21 -14.72 -46.08
C LYS A 176 -1.76 -15.41 -47.37
N GLN A 177 -0.69 -16.21 -47.33
CA GLN A 177 -0.30 -17.05 -48.46
C GLN A 177 -0.81 -18.48 -48.23
N TYR A 178 -1.90 -18.84 -48.94
CA TYR A 178 -2.71 -20.09 -48.94
C TYR A 178 -3.66 -20.29 -47.72
N ASP A 179 -4.92 -20.75 -47.84
CA ASP A 179 -5.72 -21.35 -48.92
C ASP A 179 -7.21 -20.98 -48.68
N GLY A 180 -7.94 -20.62 -49.73
CA GLY A 180 -9.24 -19.94 -49.68
C GLY A 180 -10.47 -20.74 -49.23
N PHE A 181 -10.43 -21.43 -48.09
CA PHE A 181 -11.56 -22.24 -47.59
C PHE A 181 -11.97 -21.99 -46.13
N PHE A 182 -11.37 -21.02 -45.44
CA PHE A 182 -11.82 -20.61 -44.10
C PHE A 182 -11.93 -19.08 -44.03
N ASN A 183 -13.16 -18.58 -43.90
CA ASN A 183 -13.42 -17.22 -43.48
C ASN A 183 -13.58 -17.27 -41.95
N PRO A 184 -12.57 -16.89 -41.13
CA PRO A 184 -12.75 -16.91 -39.69
C PRO A 184 -13.88 -15.93 -39.34
N GLU A 185 -14.90 -16.42 -38.64
CA GLU A 185 -15.89 -15.55 -38.01
C GLU A 185 -15.14 -14.55 -37.11
N PRO A 186 -15.56 -13.27 -37.10
CA PRO A 186 -14.93 -12.29 -36.24
C PRO A 186 -15.01 -12.78 -34.79
N ASP A 187 -13.86 -12.80 -34.10
CA ASP A 187 -13.78 -13.13 -32.68
C ASP A 187 -14.83 -12.32 -31.93
N VAL A 188 -15.80 -13.02 -31.35
CA VAL A 188 -16.79 -12.44 -30.46
C VAL A 188 -16.01 -11.80 -29.32
N ILE A 189 -16.10 -10.48 -29.18
CA ILE A 189 -15.45 -9.75 -28.07
C ILE A 189 -15.87 -10.46 -26.78
N PRO A 190 -14.96 -11.11 -26.03
CA PRO A 190 -15.36 -11.69 -24.76
C PRO A 190 -15.81 -10.53 -23.87
N THR A 191 -17.05 -10.59 -23.38
CA THR A 191 -17.69 -9.62 -22.48
C THR A 191 -17.01 -9.53 -21.10
N ASN A 192 -15.70 -9.77 -21.01
CA ASN A 192 -14.92 -9.57 -19.82
C ASN A 192 -13.66 -8.76 -20.15
N THR A 193 -13.87 -7.59 -20.76
CA THR A 193 -12.85 -6.54 -20.72
C THR A 193 -12.96 -5.89 -19.34
N VAL A 194 -11.92 -6.01 -18.52
CA VAL A 194 -11.78 -5.14 -17.35
C VAL A 194 -11.61 -3.73 -17.90
N VAL A 195 -12.70 -2.97 -17.86
CA VAL A 195 -12.68 -1.55 -18.20
C VAL A 195 -11.73 -0.87 -17.21
N PRO A 196 -10.67 -0.19 -17.66
CA PRO A 196 -9.86 0.62 -16.74
C PRO A 196 -10.79 1.66 -16.10
N ALA A 197 -10.65 1.92 -14.80
CA ALA A 197 -11.55 2.83 -14.07
C ALA A 197 -11.66 4.22 -14.73
N SER A 198 -10.64 4.64 -15.49
CA SER A 198 -10.63 5.87 -16.29
C SER A 198 -11.57 5.86 -17.51
N ALA A 199 -11.88 4.70 -18.09
CA ALA A 199 -12.77 4.57 -19.26
C ALA A 199 -14.27 4.56 -18.91
N ILE A 200 -14.63 4.43 -17.63
CA ILE A 200 -16.04 4.54 -17.18
C ILE A 200 -16.50 6.00 -17.19
N ILE A 201 -15.57 6.96 -17.14
CA ILE A 201 -15.88 8.39 -16.95
C ILE A 201 -16.34 9.08 -18.24
N GLU A 202 -15.97 8.59 -19.43
CA GLU A 202 -16.18 9.34 -20.69
C GLU A 202 -17.61 9.30 -21.24
N ASN A 203 -18.51 8.45 -20.71
CA ASN A 203 -19.89 8.32 -21.21
C ASN A 203 -20.99 8.94 -20.31
N SER A 204 -20.64 9.81 -19.35
CA SER A 204 -21.66 10.45 -18.48
C SER A 204 -22.05 11.87 -18.86
N GLU A 205 -21.43 12.45 -19.89
CA GLU A 205 -21.79 13.77 -20.42
C GLU A 205 -22.39 13.63 -21.82
N THR A 206 -23.71 13.44 -21.89
CA THR A 206 -24.62 14.16 -22.81
C THR A 206 -26.02 13.52 -22.87
N ASN A 207 -26.97 14.24 -22.27
CA ASN A 207 -28.35 14.42 -22.74
C ASN A 207 -29.34 13.23 -22.73
N VAL A 208 -30.16 13.13 -21.67
CA VAL A 208 -31.53 12.63 -21.78
C VAL A 208 -32.46 13.48 -20.89
N PRO A 209 -33.54 14.08 -21.43
CA PRO A 209 -34.53 14.82 -20.64
C PRO A 209 -35.43 13.87 -19.84
N GLY A 210 -36.06 14.42 -18.80
CA GLY A 210 -36.71 13.68 -17.73
C GLY A 210 -37.81 12.68 -18.14
N GLY A 211 -37.96 11.67 -17.27
CA GLY A 211 -39.21 10.93 -17.05
C GLY A 211 -39.42 9.67 -17.88
N ALA A 212 -38.67 8.58 -17.59
CA ALA A 212 -39.11 7.18 -17.78
C ALA A 212 -37.99 6.18 -17.40
N VAL A 213 -37.68 5.96 -16.12
CA VAL A 213 -36.72 4.90 -15.73
C VAL A 213 -37.18 4.06 -14.51
N SER A 214 -38.44 4.20 -14.06
CA SER A 214 -38.90 3.50 -12.84
C SER A 214 -39.56 2.12 -13.07
N GLU A 215 -40.02 1.81 -14.29
CA GLU A 215 -40.82 0.59 -14.51
C GLU A 215 -39.98 -0.66 -14.84
N ASN A 216 -38.85 -0.52 -15.53
CA ASN A 216 -38.10 -1.69 -16.01
C ASN A 216 -37.35 -2.47 -14.91
N PHE A 217 -37.04 -1.85 -13.78
CA PHE A 217 -36.25 -2.51 -12.72
C PHE A 217 -37.10 -3.39 -11.80
N LYS A 218 -38.35 -2.98 -11.52
CA LYS A 218 -39.29 -3.79 -10.73
C LYS A 218 -39.74 -5.02 -11.50
N ASP A 219 -39.98 -4.88 -12.80
CA ASP A 219 -40.34 -6.00 -13.67
C ASP A 219 -39.18 -6.96 -13.89
N ALA A 220 -37.94 -6.46 -13.99
CA ALA A 220 -36.75 -7.30 -14.05
C ALA A 220 -36.53 -8.10 -12.76
N GLN A 221 -36.72 -7.48 -11.58
CA GLN A 221 -36.64 -8.18 -10.30
C GLN A 221 -37.75 -9.22 -10.12
N ALA A 222 -38.98 -8.92 -10.57
CA ALA A 222 -40.09 -9.86 -10.51
C ALA A 222 -39.85 -11.11 -11.38
N ARG A 223 -39.31 -10.93 -12.60
CA ARG A 223 -38.96 -12.04 -13.50
C ARG A 223 -37.80 -12.88 -12.96
N ALA A 224 -36.78 -12.23 -12.39
CA ALA A 224 -35.65 -12.94 -11.78
C ALA A 224 -36.09 -13.80 -10.58
N ARG A 225 -37.03 -13.28 -9.77
CA ARG A 225 -37.57 -14.01 -8.62
C ARG A 225 -38.45 -15.20 -9.04
N ALA A 226 -39.28 -15.03 -10.08
CA ALA A 226 -40.09 -16.11 -10.63
C ALA A 226 -39.24 -17.23 -11.26
N ALA A 227 -38.16 -16.88 -11.96
CA ALA A 227 -37.23 -17.87 -12.53
C ALA A 227 -36.48 -18.66 -11.44
N LEU A 228 -36.13 -18.02 -10.32
CA LEU A 228 -35.50 -18.68 -9.18
C LEU A 228 -36.46 -19.69 -8.53
N GLU A 229 -37.74 -19.32 -8.35
CA GLU A 229 -38.75 -20.21 -7.77
C GLU A 229 -39.05 -21.43 -8.65
N GLN A 230 -39.06 -21.28 -9.98
CA GLN A 230 -39.17 -22.43 -10.89
C GLN A 230 -37.98 -23.38 -10.73
N LYS A 231 -36.75 -22.84 -10.68
CA LYS A 231 -35.53 -23.64 -10.52
C LYS A 231 -35.47 -24.39 -9.18
N LEU A 232 -36.03 -23.79 -8.13
CA LEU A 232 -36.17 -24.43 -6.81
C LEU A 232 -37.26 -25.53 -6.78
N ARG A 233 -38.30 -25.41 -7.61
CA ARG A 233 -39.34 -26.46 -7.75
C ARG A 233 -38.84 -27.65 -8.57
N GLU A 234 -38.05 -27.41 -9.61
CA GLU A 234 -37.44 -28.47 -10.43
C GLU A 234 -36.40 -29.29 -9.65
N THR A 235 -35.60 -28.64 -8.80
CA THR A 235 -34.61 -29.32 -7.96
C THR A 235 -35.24 -30.15 -6.83
N ASN A 236 -36.38 -29.73 -6.28
CA ASN A 236 -37.11 -30.50 -5.25
C ASN A 236 -38.00 -31.63 -5.82
N SER A 237 -38.33 -31.63 -7.12
CA SER A 237 -39.10 -32.72 -7.75
C SER A 237 -38.24 -33.92 -8.16
N THR A 238 -36.91 -33.82 -8.09
CA THR A 238 -35.97 -34.89 -8.50
C THR A 238 -35.53 -35.79 -7.33
N ASN A 239 -35.94 -35.48 -6.09
CA ASN A 239 -35.57 -36.23 -4.88
C ASN A 239 -36.80 -36.67 -4.05
N ALA A 240 -37.83 -37.21 -4.70
CA ALA A 240 -38.88 -37.95 -4.01
C ALA A 240 -38.54 -39.46 -4.06
N PRO A 241 -38.31 -40.15 -2.93
CA PRO A 241 -38.14 -41.60 -2.91
C PRO A 241 -39.46 -42.29 -3.27
N GLN A 242 -39.36 -43.41 -4.00
CA GLN A 242 -40.46 -44.40 -4.09
C GLN A 242 -40.70 -45.07 -2.73
#